data_AF-A0A1I4Z4H3-F1
#
_entry.id   AF-A0A1I4Z4H3-F1
#
_cell.length_a   1.000
_cell.length_b   1.000
_cell.length_c   1.000
_cell.angle_alpha   90.00
_cell.angle_beta   90.00
_cell.angle_gamma   90.00
#
_symmetry.space_group_name_H-M   'P 1'
#
loop_
_entity.id
_entity.type
_entity.pdbx_description
1 polymer ?
#
loop_
_entity_poly.entity_id
_entity_poly.type
_entity_poly.pdbx_seq_one_letter_code
_entity_poly.pdbx_strand_id
1 'polypeptide(L)'
;MTIEDRKAHFIKLGEFLANFELNPQKKPVIENEYLEIYTELNEKIDAAVHYNGWFTRENVIFSLQQWSEALTRKSLDQWLDPYDLSEIEPKTVGIVMAGNIPLVGFHDFLSVLLAGHKVVAKLSGNDKQLMPVIARFFTQLDPEYKDRIRFTENRLENFDAVIATGSNNTARYFEYYFSKVPSIIRKNRNSVAILTGNETPEELEALGEDIFRYYGLGCRNVSKLYVPENYDFDDFFKAMYNWNPIINQAKYANNYDYNKAVYLMSEFKLLENGFLILKEDSGYSSPIATLFYETYENPEALREHLYNESQRLQCIVKKDPAPNEVGFGHTQKPQLWDYADDVDTMEFLLKI
;
A
#
# COMPACT_ATOMS: atom_id res chain seq x y z
N MET A 1 -19.51 22.09 -2.41
CA MET A 1 -19.61 20.64 -2.70
C MET A 1 -20.19 19.83 -1.54
N THR A 2 -21.28 19.08 -1.77
CA THR A 2 -21.89 18.14 -0.81
C THR A 2 -21.12 16.81 -0.73
N ILE A 3 -21.44 15.93 0.22
CA ILE A 3 -20.87 14.58 0.26
C ILE A 3 -21.25 13.73 -0.96
N GLU A 4 -22.49 13.84 -1.45
CA GLU A 4 -22.92 13.10 -2.65
C GLU A 4 -22.14 13.54 -3.88
N ASP A 5 -21.87 14.84 -4.05
CA ASP A 5 -21.02 15.35 -5.13
C ASP A 5 -19.61 14.74 -5.04
N ARG A 6 -19.01 14.75 -3.85
CA ARG A 6 -17.68 14.17 -3.61
C ARG A 6 -17.65 12.68 -3.94
N LYS A 7 -18.63 11.90 -3.47
CA LYS A 7 -18.73 10.47 -3.77
C LYS A 7 -18.88 10.24 -5.28
N ALA A 8 -19.72 11.01 -5.96
CA ALA A 8 -19.90 10.93 -7.41
C ALA A 8 -18.59 11.19 -8.17
N HIS A 9 -17.81 12.20 -7.76
CA HIS A 9 -16.50 12.50 -8.37
C HIS A 9 -15.48 11.37 -8.17
N PHE A 10 -15.42 10.76 -6.99
CA PHE A 10 -14.55 9.60 -6.75
C PHE A 10 -14.98 8.36 -7.53
N ILE A 11 -16.29 8.14 -7.71
CA ILE A 11 -16.80 7.06 -8.56
C ILE A 11 -16.38 7.29 -10.01
N LYS A 12 -16.52 8.53 -10.50
CA LYS A 12 -16.08 8.90 -11.85
C LYS A 12 -14.57 8.71 -12.04
N LEU A 13 -13.77 8.96 -11.00
CA LEU A 13 -12.35 8.61 -11.00
C LEU A 13 -12.15 7.10 -11.11
N GLY A 14 -12.88 6.29 -10.34
CA GLY A 14 -12.82 4.83 -10.43
C GLY A 14 -13.09 4.33 -11.85
N GLU A 15 -14.16 4.80 -12.48
CA GLU A 15 -14.50 4.51 -13.88
C GLU A 15 -13.39 4.93 -14.85
N PHE A 16 -12.79 6.10 -14.65
CA PHE A 16 -11.67 6.58 -15.46
C PHE A 16 -10.45 5.67 -15.31
N LEU A 17 -10.07 5.30 -14.08
CA LEU A 17 -8.92 4.45 -13.78
C LEU A 17 -9.07 3.02 -14.33
N ALA A 18 -10.30 2.52 -14.46
CA ALA A 18 -10.60 1.21 -15.04
C ALA A 18 -10.06 1.03 -16.48
N ASN A 19 -9.79 2.14 -17.17
CA ASN A 19 -9.32 2.13 -18.56
C ASN A 19 -7.83 1.86 -18.74
N PHE A 20 -7.04 1.84 -17.66
CA PHE A 20 -5.61 1.56 -17.73
C PHE A 20 -5.37 0.06 -17.54
N GLU A 21 -5.06 -0.65 -18.61
CA GLU A 21 -4.83 -2.11 -18.53
C GLU A 21 -3.57 -2.55 -19.28
N LEU A 22 -3.02 -3.69 -18.86
CA LEU A 22 -1.85 -4.31 -19.49
C LEU A 22 -2.20 -5.06 -20.79
N ASN A 23 -3.45 -5.51 -20.94
CA ASN A 23 -3.92 -6.21 -22.12
C ASN A 23 -4.09 -5.23 -23.30
N PRO A 24 -3.24 -5.29 -24.35
CA PRO A 24 -3.30 -4.36 -25.46
C PRO A 24 -4.55 -4.52 -26.33
N GLN A 25 -5.30 -5.62 -26.20
CA GLN A 25 -6.54 -5.84 -26.94
C GLN A 25 -7.73 -5.11 -26.33
N LYS A 26 -7.69 -4.79 -25.03
CA LYS A 26 -8.75 -4.05 -24.37
C LYS A 26 -8.59 -2.57 -24.70
N LYS A 27 -9.49 -2.05 -25.53
CA LYS A 27 -9.49 -0.64 -25.89
C LYS A 27 -10.08 0.19 -24.76
N PRO A 28 -9.44 1.31 -24.39
CA PRO A 28 -9.99 2.21 -23.38
C PRO A 28 -11.25 2.88 -23.94
N VAL A 29 -12.24 3.08 -23.08
CA VAL A 29 -13.48 3.80 -23.37
C VAL A 29 -13.44 5.11 -22.59
N ILE A 30 -12.85 6.12 -23.22
CA ILE A 30 -12.64 7.44 -22.60
C ILE A 30 -13.58 8.45 -23.24
N GLU A 31 -14.31 9.19 -22.42
CA GLU A 31 -15.11 10.33 -22.88
C GLU A 31 -14.17 11.41 -23.43
N ASN A 32 -14.55 12.05 -24.54
CA ASN A 32 -13.68 12.97 -25.28
C ASN A 32 -13.08 14.07 -24.40
N GLU A 33 -13.82 14.53 -23.38
CA GLU A 33 -13.33 15.54 -22.45
C GLU A 33 -12.13 15.05 -21.62
N TYR A 34 -12.06 13.78 -21.24
CA TYR A 34 -10.95 13.23 -20.44
C TYR A 34 -9.82 12.62 -21.27
N LEU A 35 -9.88 12.70 -22.61
CA LEU A 35 -8.87 12.08 -23.50
C LEU A 35 -7.47 12.67 -23.29
N GLU A 36 -7.37 13.97 -23.05
CA GLU A 36 -6.10 14.65 -22.77
C GLU A 36 -5.50 14.15 -21.44
N ILE A 37 -6.31 14.10 -20.38
CA ILE A 37 -5.88 13.62 -19.06
C ILE A 37 -5.52 12.12 -19.12
N TYR A 38 -6.26 11.32 -19.86
CA TYR A 38 -5.94 9.91 -20.08
C TYR A 38 -4.57 9.75 -20.75
N THR A 39 -4.32 10.50 -21.83
CA THR A 39 -3.06 10.47 -22.57
C THR A 39 -1.91 10.87 -21.66
N GLU A 40 -2.07 11.97 -20.93
CA GLU A 40 -1.03 12.45 -20.01
C GLU A 40 -0.78 11.47 -18.86
N LEU A 41 -1.83 10.90 -18.24
CA LEU A 41 -1.64 9.91 -17.18
C LEU A 41 -0.90 8.69 -17.72
N ASN A 42 -1.22 8.23 -18.93
CA ASN A 42 -0.52 7.12 -19.56
C ASN A 42 0.97 7.41 -19.77
N GLU A 43 1.32 8.61 -20.23
CA GLU A 43 2.72 9.06 -20.33
C GLU A 43 3.39 9.15 -18.96
N LYS A 44 2.66 9.61 -17.92
CA LYS A 44 3.17 9.70 -16.56
C LYS A 44 3.37 8.35 -15.89
N ILE A 45 2.60 7.32 -16.25
CA ILE A 45 2.84 5.94 -15.84
C ILE A 45 4.22 5.49 -16.35
N ASP A 46 4.51 5.73 -17.63
CA ASP A 46 5.80 5.36 -18.22
C ASP A 46 6.94 6.20 -17.64
N ALA A 47 6.71 7.50 -17.42
CA ALA A 47 7.68 8.37 -16.77
C ALA A 47 8.00 7.91 -15.33
N ALA A 48 7.01 7.45 -14.57
CA ALA A 48 7.19 7.02 -13.18
C ALA A 48 8.22 5.87 -13.06
N VAL A 49 8.25 4.95 -14.04
CA VAL A 49 9.24 3.86 -14.14
C VAL A 49 10.67 4.40 -14.25
N HIS A 50 10.87 5.50 -14.98
CA HIS A 50 12.18 6.13 -15.14
C HIS A 50 12.64 6.86 -13.87
N TYR A 51 11.72 7.51 -13.15
CA TYR A 51 12.03 8.24 -11.92
C TYR A 51 12.26 7.31 -10.71
N ASN A 52 11.54 6.19 -10.65
CA ASN A 52 11.69 5.21 -9.60
C ASN A 52 11.91 3.83 -10.21
N GLY A 53 13.16 3.36 -10.23
CA GLY A 53 13.49 2.05 -10.82
C GLY A 53 12.90 0.83 -10.10
N TRP A 54 12.08 1.00 -9.06
CA TRP A 54 11.23 -0.06 -8.49
C TRP A 54 9.81 -0.08 -9.04
N PHE A 55 9.40 1.00 -9.71
CA PHE A 55 8.11 1.04 -10.36
C PHE A 55 8.22 0.33 -11.69
N THR A 56 7.22 -0.50 -11.97
CA THR A 56 6.97 -1.06 -13.30
C THR A 56 5.61 -0.61 -13.76
N ARG A 57 5.41 -0.57 -15.07
CA ARG A 57 4.09 -0.31 -15.64
C ARG A 57 3.04 -1.27 -15.09
N GLU A 58 3.41 -2.54 -14.90
CA GLU A 58 2.56 -3.55 -14.26
C GLU A 58 2.12 -3.16 -12.86
N ASN A 59 3.06 -2.80 -11.98
CA ASN A 59 2.74 -2.41 -10.60
C ASN A 59 1.91 -1.11 -10.54
N VAL A 60 2.19 -0.14 -11.42
CA VAL A 60 1.40 1.09 -11.47
C VAL A 60 -0.02 0.79 -11.94
N ILE A 61 -0.19 0.02 -13.02
CA ILE A 61 -1.51 -0.36 -13.53
C ILE A 61 -2.28 -1.19 -12.50
N PHE A 62 -1.62 -2.13 -11.82
CA PHE A 62 -2.24 -2.89 -10.74
C PHE A 62 -2.79 -1.95 -9.66
N SER A 63 -2.03 -0.96 -9.21
CA SER A 63 -2.50 0.05 -8.24
C SER A 63 -3.73 0.83 -8.75
N LEU A 64 -3.72 1.28 -10.02
CA LEU A 64 -4.87 1.98 -10.61
C LEU A 64 -6.12 1.09 -10.68
N GLN A 65 -5.96 -0.18 -11.03
CA GLN A 65 -7.06 -1.14 -11.09
C GLN A 65 -7.64 -1.42 -9.70
N GLN A 66 -6.79 -1.57 -8.67
CA GLN A 66 -7.27 -1.71 -7.29
C GLN A 66 -8.05 -0.47 -6.82
N TRP A 67 -7.61 0.74 -7.20
CA TRP A 67 -8.39 1.95 -6.92
C TRP A 67 -9.70 2.00 -7.72
N SER A 68 -9.71 1.57 -8.97
CA SER A 68 -10.95 1.43 -9.76
C SER A 68 -11.95 0.49 -9.08
N GLU A 69 -11.50 -0.67 -8.58
CA GLU A 69 -12.34 -1.64 -7.87
C GLU A 69 -12.85 -1.10 -6.52
N ALA A 70 -12.03 -0.32 -5.81
CA ALA A 70 -12.38 0.28 -4.54
C ALA A 70 -13.34 1.48 -4.68
N LEU A 71 -13.19 2.30 -5.72
CA LEU A 71 -13.95 3.54 -5.91
C LEU A 71 -15.30 3.30 -6.60
N THR A 72 -16.12 2.43 -6.03
CA THR A 72 -17.49 2.18 -6.51
C THR A 72 -18.53 2.76 -5.55
N ARG A 73 -19.76 2.94 -6.06
CA ARG A 73 -20.88 3.42 -5.23
C ARG A 73 -21.06 2.56 -3.97
N LYS A 74 -21.09 1.24 -4.15
CA LYS A 74 -21.26 0.25 -3.09
C LYS A 74 -20.16 0.36 -2.03
N SER A 75 -18.89 0.37 -2.45
CA SER A 75 -17.76 0.43 -1.52
C SER A 75 -17.72 1.75 -0.74
N LEU A 76 -17.97 2.88 -1.40
CA LEU A 76 -18.02 4.18 -0.75
C LEU A 76 -19.20 4.33 0.21
N ASP A 77 -20.39 3.81 -0.13
CA ASP A 77 -21.52 3.81 0.80
C ASP A 77 -21.23 2.95 2.02
N GLN A 78 -20.75 1.72 1.81
CA GLN A 78 -20.40 0.83 2.92
C GLN A 78 -19.35 1.45 3.83
N TRP A 79 -18.31 2.07 3.25
CA TRP A 79 -17.26 2.69 4.03
C TRP A 79 -17.75 3.90 4.81
N LEU A 80 -18.59 4.75 4.20
CA LEU A 80 -18.96 6.05 4.78
C LEU A 80 -20.24 6.03 5.63
N ASP A 81 -21.06 4.98 5.54
CA ASP A 81 -22.30 4.79 6.32
C ASP A 81 -22.14 5.02 7.84
N PRO A 82 -21.03 4.62 8.49
CA PRO A 82 -20.86 4.82 9.93
C PRO A 82 -20.62 6.28 10.36
N TYR A 83 -20.37 7.20 9.44
CA TYR A 83 -19.92 8.55 9.75
C TYR A 83 -20.98 9.63 9.45
N ASP A 84 -21.13 10.60 10.34
CA ASP A 84 -21.92 11.81 10.07
C ASP A 84 -21.06 12.86 9.34
N LEU A 85 -21.40 13.12 8.08
CA LEU A 85 -20.69 14.03 7.17
C LEU A 85 -21.53 15.27 6.80
N SER A 86 -22.59 15.54 7.56
CA SER A 86 -23.57 16.59 7.23
C SER A 86 -23.10 18.01 7.57
N GLU A 87 -22.38 18.19 8.68
CA GLU A 87 -21.94 19.50 9.20
C GLU A 87 -20.42 19.58 9.39
N ILE A 88 -19.66 19.66 8.29
CA ILE A 88 -18.19 19.78 8.34
C ILE A 88 -17.72 21.20 8.03
N GLU A 89 -17.00 21.80 8.96
CA GLU A 89 -16.24 23.03 8.70
C GLU A 89 -14.93 22.69 7.97
N PRO A 90 -14.70 23.16 6.74
CA PRO A 90 -13.49 22.79 6.00
C PRO A 90 -12.21 23.31 6.68
N LYS A 91 -11.32 22.39 7.01
CA LYS A 91 -9.96 22.63 7.50
C LYS A 91 -8.95 22.31 6.39
N THR A 92 -7.71 22.76 6.54
CA THR A 92 -6.60 22.38 5.66
C THR A 92 -5.79 21.28 6.33
N VAL A 93 -5.75 20.10 5.71
CA VAL A 93 -4.98 18.95 6.20
C VAL A 93 -3.72 18.79 5.38
N GLY A 94 -2.58 18.82 6.06
CA GLY A 94 -1.28 18.52 5.49
C GLY A 94 -1.09 17.03 5.28
N ILE A 95 -0.58 16.60 4.14
CA ILE A 95 -0.25 15.19 3.89
C ILE A 95 1.21 15.07 3.47
N VAL A 96 1.99 14.27 4.19
CA VAL A 96 3.33 13.84 3.75
C VAL A 96 3.22 12.43 3.19
N MET A 97 3.29 12.31 1.86
CA MET A 97 3.08 11.04 1.19
C MET A 97 4.39 10.25 1.07
N ALA A 98 4.32 8.95 1.37
CA ALA A 98 5.38 8.01 1.00
C ALA A 98 5.36 7.74 -0.52
N GLY A 99 6.38 7.05 -1.02
CA GLY A 99 6.50 6.71 -2.44
C GLY A 99 7.30 5.44 -2.68
N ASN A 100 7.20 4.48 -1.75
CA ASN A 100 7.78 3.14 -1.87
C ASN A 100 7.00 2.27 -2.87
N ILE A 101 5.68 2.44 -2.95
CA ILE A 101 4.81 1.80 -3.96
C ILE A 101 3.89 2.86 -4.61
N PRO A 102 3.36 2.62 -5.83
CA PRO A 102 2.53 3.59 -6.54
C PRO A 102 1.27 3.97 -5.77
N LEU A 103 1.02 5.28 -5.63
CA LEU A 103 -0.19 5.86 -5.02
C LEU A 103 -0.43 5.44 -3.56
N VAL A 104 0.62 5.09 -2.82
CA VAL A 104 0.50 4.64 -1.42
C VAL A 104 -0.19 5.66 -0.51
N GLY A 105 0.00 6.95 -0.77
CA GLY A 105 -0.63 8.05 -0.01
C GLY A 105 -2.04 8.41 -0.46
N PHE A 106 -2.63 7.69 -1.43
CA PHE A 106 -3.91 8.07 -2.01
C PHE A 106 -5.08 7.88 -1.03
N HIS A 107 -5.01 6.91 -0.12
CA HIS A 107 -6.04 6.72 0.91
C HIS A 107 -6.21 7.93 1.84
N ASP A 108 -5.09 8.53 2.27
CA ASP A 108 -5.15 9.75 3.09
C ASP A 108 -5.72 10.93 2.28
N PHE A 109 -5.31 11.05 1.02
CA PHE A 109 -5.81 12.08 0.10
C PHE A 109 -7.32 11.98 -0.11
N LEU A 110 -7.83 10.79 -0.40
CA LEU A 110 -9.25 10.57 -0.66
C LEU A 110 -10.09 10.73 0.61
N SER A 111 -9.60 10.27 1.76
CA SER A 111 -10.25 10.45 3.06
C SER A 111 -10.43 11.93 3.41
N VAL A 112 -9.36 12.74 3.28
CA VAL A 112 -9.41 14.19 3.55
C VAL A 112 -10.45 14.89 2.68
N LEU A 113 -10.47 14.58 1.37
CA LEU A 113 -11.43 15.19 0.46
C LEU A 113 -12.86 14.74 0.77
N LEU A 114 -13.11 13.44 0.97
CA LEU A 114 -14.45 12.91 1.27
C LEU A 114 -15.02 13.46 2.58
N ALA A 115 -14.18 13.59 3.61
CA ALA A 115 -14.54 14.28 4.85
C ALA A 115 -14.93 15.74 4.64
N GLY A 116 -14.56 16.36 3.51
CA GLY A 116 -14.96 17.72 3.14
C GLY A 116 -13.89 18.78 3.41
N HIS A 117 -12.71 18.37 3.84
CA HIS A 117 -11.56 19.24 4.09
C HIS A 117 -10.77 19.55 2.81
N LYS A 118 -9.69 20.32 2.95
CA LYS A 118 -8.74 20.69 1.90
C LYS A 118 -7.42 19.95 2.12
N VAL A 119 -6.77 19.56 1.03
CA VAL A 119 -5.47 18.89 1.03
C VAL A 119 -4.36 19.89 0.71
N VAL A 120 -3.31 19.90 1.54
CA VAL A 120 -1.97 20.34 1.12
C VAL A 120 -0.99 19.18 1.20
N ALA A 121 -0.58 18.64 0.06
CA ALA A 121 0.24 17.44 -0.01
C ALA A 121 1.69 17.73 -0.42
N LYS A 122 2.64 17.14 0.31
CA LYS A 122 4.04 17.00 -0.09
C LYS A 122 4.23 15.59 -0.64
N LEU A 123 4.41 15.49 -1.95
CA LEU A 123 4.64 14.21 -2.63
C LEU A 123 6.06 13.69 -2.37
N SER A 124 6.20 12.37 -2.33
CA SER A 124 7.51 11.74 -2.35
C SER A 124 8.20 12.00 -3.70
N GLY A 125 9.50 12.28 -3.68
CA GLY A 125 10.28 12.39 -4.92
C GLY A 125 10.24 11.12 -5.77
N ASN A 126 10.02 9.96 -5.13
CA ASN A 126 9.91 8.64 -5.76
C ASN A 126 8.51 8.35 -6.34
N ASP A 127 7.49 9.16 -6.02
CA ASP A 127 6.13 9.01 -6.53
C ASP A 127 5.43 10.38 -6.65
N LYS A 128 5.88 11.18 -7.62
CA LYS A 128 5.35 12.52 -7.89
C LYS A 128 4.75 12.71 -9.27
N GLN A 129 4.73 11.65 -10.09
CA GLN A 129 4.26 11.75 -11.48
C GLN A 129 2.75 11.58 -11.61
N LEU A 130 2.15 10.73 -10.78
CA LEU A 130 0.75 10.27 -10.94
C LEU A 130 -0.26 11.22 -10.26
N MET A 131 -0.06 11.53 -8.98
CA MET A 131 -0.99 12.35 -8.19
C MET A 131 -1.34 13.71 -8.79
N PRO A 132 -0.41 14.47 -9.41
CA PRO A 132 -0.75 15.73 -10.06
C PRO A 132 -1.76 15.58 -11.20
N VAL A 133 -1.69 14.48 -11.96
CA VAL A 133 -2.64 14.21 -13.05
C VAL A 133 -4.02 13.85 -12.51
N ILE A 134 -4.07 13.03 -11.45
CA ILE A 134 -5.32 12.69 -10.76
C ILE A 134 -5.98 13.94 -10.16
N ALA A 135 -5.20 14.87 -9.59
CA ALA A 135 -5.76 16.13 -9.09
C ALA A 135 -6.31 17.03 -10.21
N ARG A 136 -5.69 17.02 -11.39
CA ARG A 136 -6.25 17.72 -12.56
C ARG A 136 -7.53 17.08 -13.07
N PHE A 137 -7.66 15.76 -12.99
CA PHE A 137 -8.92 15.07 -13.28
C PHE A 137 -10.05 15.61 -12.40
N PHE A 138 -9.84 15.71 -11.08
CA PHE A 138 -10.81 16.34 -10.18
C PHE A 138 -11.09 17.81 -10.54
N THR A 139 -10.06 18.58 -10.85
CA THR A 139 -10.21 20.00 -11.23
C THR A 139 -11.01 20.18 -12.53
N GLN A 140 -10.91 19.22 -13.46
CA GLN A 140 -11.69 19.21 -14.68
C GLN A 140 -13.15 18.82 -14.42
N LEU A 141 -13.39 17.86 -13.53
CA LEU A 141 -14.74 17.48 -13.08
C LEU A 141 -15.46 18.65 -12.39
N ASP A 142 -14.77 19.30 -11.45
CA ASP A 142 -15.31 20.42 -10.68
C ASP A 142 -14.20 21.44 -10.35
N PRO A 143 -14.28 22.69 -10.85
CA PRO A 143 -13.32 23.74 -10.57
C PRO A 143 -13.13 24.05 -9.07
N GLU A 144 -14.08 23.72 -8.18
CA GLU A 144 -13.97 23.90 -6.72
C GLU A 144 -12.75 23.14 -6.16
N TYR A 145 -12.30 22.07 -6.82
CA TYR A 145 -11.11 21.33 -6.40
C TYR A 145 -9.80 22.13 -6.50
N LYS A 146 -9.74 23.21 -7.29
CA LYS A 146 -8.57 24.10 -7.36
C LYS A 146 -8.23 24.71 -6.00
N ASP A 147 -9.26 25.02 -5.22
CA ASP A 147 -9.12 25.61 -3.88
C ASP A 147 -9.08 24.55 -2.77
N ARG A 148 -9.23 23.28 -3.12
CA ARG A 148 -9.22 22.14 -2.18
C ARG A 148 -7.98 21.28 -2.29
N ILE A 149 -7.26 21.30 -3.41
CA ILE A 149 -6.07 20.47 -3.61
C ILE A 149 -4.88 21.36 -3.93
N ARG A 150 -3.85 21.30 -3.09
CA ARG A 150 -2.57 21.97 -3.32
C ARG A 150 -1.42 20.99 -3.13
N PHE A 151 -0.47 20.99 -4.06
CA PHE A 151 0.82 20.32 -3.87
C PHE A 151 1.91 21.33 -3.51
N THR A 152 2.88 20.90 -2.70
CA THR A 152 4.05 21.71 -2.37
C THR A 152 5.32 20.88 -2.42
N GLU A 153 6.37 21.46 -2.98
CA GLU A 153 7.73 20.89 -2.87
C GLU A 153 8.43 21.35 -1.59
N ASN A 154 7.97 22.46 -1.01
CA ASN A 154 8.52 23.06 0.19
C ASN A 154 8.09 22.32 1.46
N ARG A 155 8.48 22.86 2.61
CA ARG A 155 7.99 22.44 3.92
C ARG A 155 6.46 22.64 3.97
N LEU A 156 5.74 21.72 4.63
CA LEU A 156 4.30 21.90 4.85
C LEU A 156 4.11 23.12 5.76
N GLU A 157 3.22 24.02 5.35
CA GLU A 157 2.89 25.27 6.01
C GLU A 157 1.38 25.56 5.82
N ASN A 158 0.80 26.29 6.78
CA ASN A 158 -0.61 26.71 6.74
C ASN A 158 -1.59 25.54 6.66
N PHE A 159 -1.53 24.65 7.64
CA PHE A 159 -2.45 23.52 7.82
C PHE A 159 -2.91 23.46 9.28
N ASP A 160 -4.11 22.93 9.50
CA ASP A 160 -4.78 22.81 10.79
C ASP A 160 -4.52 21.44 11.44
N ALA A 161 -4.34 20.40 10.61
CA ALA A 161 -4.01 19.03 11.02
C ALA A 161 -3.08 18.38 10.00
N VAL A 162 -2.45 17.26 10.36
CA VAL A 162 -1.48 16.59 9.47
C VAL A 162 -1.54 15.07 9.52
N ILE A 163 -1.36 14.46 8.36
CA ILE A 163 -1.17 13.04 8.19
C ILE A 163 0.20 12.83 7.56
N ALA A 164 1.14 12.25 8.30
CA ALA A 164 2.51 12.11 7.84
C ALA A 164 2.97 10.65 7.89
N THR A 165 3.33 10.13 6.72
CA THR A 165 3.83 8.76 6.56
C THR A 165 5.31 8.79 6.22
N GLY A 166 6.11 8.00 6.93
CA GLY A 166 7.54 7.90 6.69
C GLY A 166 8.20 6.74 7.40
N SER A 167 9.52 6.63 7.27
CA SER A 167 10.30 5.62 7.97
C SER A 167 10.21 5.78 9.49
N ASN A 168 10.55 4.73 10.26
CA ASN A 168 10.65 4.82 11.72
C ASN A 168 11.55 5.96 12.20
N ASN A 169 12.64 6.25 11.47
CA ASN A 169 13.52 7.37 11.78
C ASN A 169 12.83 8.70 11.52
N THR A 170 12.17 8.83 10.37
CA THR A 170 11.45 10.05 9.97
C THR A 170 10.27 10.36 10.91
N ALA A 171 9.56 9.33 11.36
CA ALA A 171 8.41 9.47 12.25
C ALA A 171 8.75 10.21 13.56
N ARG A 172 9.93 9.95 14.15
CA ARG A 172 10.40 10.68 15.35
C ARG A 172 10.54 12.18 15.10
N TYR A 173 11.04 12.56 13.91
CA TYR A 173 11.12 13.97 13.52
C TYR A 173 9.73 14.56 13.28
N PHE A 174 8.82 13.80 12.68
CA PHE A 174 7.44 14.23 12.47
C PHE A 174 6.69 14.44 13.79
N GLU A 175 6.81 13.54 14.77
CA GLU A 175 6.22 13.69 16.10
C GLU A 175 6.64 15.01 16.77
N TYR A 176 7.94 15.33 16.76
CA TYR A 176 8.43 16.60 17.29
C TYR A 176 7.91 17.80 16.50
N TYR A 177 8.04 17.73 15.17
CA TYR A 177 7.73 18.83 14.27
C TYR A 177 6.24 19.19 14.29
N PHE A 178 5.34 18.19 14.33
CA PHE A 178 3.89 18.36 14.23
C PHE A 178 3.19 18.35 15.59
N SER A 179 3.93 18.29 16.70
CA SER A 179 3.42 18.23 18.09
C SER A 179 2.40 19.31 18.49
N LYS A 180 2.27 20.39 17.71
CA LYS A 180 1.37 21.52 17.99
C LYS A 180 0.03 21.45 17.26
N VAL A 181 -0.18 20.46 16.40
CA VAL A 181 -1.44 20.25 15.68
C VAL A 181 -1.92 18.81 15.87
N PRO A 182 -3.23 18.52 15.69
CA PRO A 182 -3.70 17.15 15.56
C PRO A 182 -2.95 16.43 14.43
N SER A 183 -2.47 15.22 14.71
CA SER A 183 -1.65 14.49 13.75
C SER A 183 -1.86 12.98 13.76
N ILE A 184 -1.88 12.37 12.58
CA ILE A 184 -1.60 10.94 12.39
C ILE A 184 -0.16 10.81 11.89
N ILE A 185 0.70 10.15 12.67
CA ILE A 185 2.10 9.87 12.29
C ILE A 185 2.26 8.36 12.07
N ARG A 186 2.41 7.96 10.81
CA ARG A 186 2.53 6.55 10.44
C ARG A 186 3.98 6.11 10.40
N LYS A 187 4.22 4.91 10.94
CA LYS A 187 5.52 4.27 11.08
C LYS A 187 5.59 3.04 10.17
N ASN A 188 6.78 2.45 10.04
CA ASN A 188 6.88 1.19 9.31
C ASN A 188 6.28 0.06 10.14
N ARG A 189 5.24 -0.56 9.60
CA ARG A 189 4.72 -1.87 10.00
C ARG A 189 5.02 -2.91 8.92
N ASN A 190 4.92 -4.19 9.27
CA ASN A 190 5.21 -5.30 8.37
C ASN A 190 4.06 -6.31 8.40
N SER A 191 3.86 -7.06 7.33
CA SER A 191 2.93 -8.19 7.34
C SER A 191 3.65 -9.51 7.57
N VAL A 192 2.94 -10.43 8.23
CA VAL A 192 3.40 -11.80 8.47
C VAL A 192 2.39 -12.79 7.92
N ALA A 193 2.84 -13.99 7.56
CA ALA A 193 1.95 -15.10 7.23
C ALA A 193 2.15 -16.27 8.20
N ILE A 194 1.06 -16.93 8.58
CA ILE A 194 1.06 -18.13 9.41
C ILE A 194 0.70 -19.31 8.51
N LEU A 195 1.63 -20.26 8.38
CA LEU A 195 1.41 -21.52 7.67
C LEU A 195 1.23 -22.64 8.67
N THR A 196 0.51 -23.68 8.27
CA THR A 196 0.15 -24.84 9.09
C THR A 196 0.72 -26.14 8.53
N GLY A 197 1.18 -26.14 7.27
CA GLY A 197 1.57 -27.35 6.55
C GLY A 197 0.40 -28.06 5.87
N ASN A 198 -0.81 -27.49 5.96
CA ASN A 198 -2.03 -28.02 5.34
C ASN A 198 -2.61 -27.06 4.28
N GLU A 199 -1.80 -26.11 3.83
CA GLU A 199 -2.16 -25.20 2.74
C GLU A 199 -2.21 -25.99 1.42
N THR A 200 -3.17 -25.66 0.56
CA THR A 200 -3.19 -26.20 -0.80
C THR A 200 -2.12 -25.52 -1.67
N PRO A 201 -1.72 -26.13 -2.79
CA PRO A 201 -0.82 -25.47 -3.75
C PRO A 201 -1.32 -24.09 -4.18
N GLU A 202 -2.64 -23.93 -4.40
CA GLU A 202 -3.24 -22.66 -4.80
C GLU A 202 -3.19 -21.60 -3.69
N GLU A 203 -3.37 -22.00 -2.43
CA GLU A 203 -3.22 -21.11 -1.26
C GLU A 203 -1.77 -20.61 -1.15
N LEU A 204 -0.79 -21.50 -1.34
CA LEU A 204 0.63 -21.13 -1.34
C LEU A 204 0.99 -20.27 -2.56
N GLU A 205 0.45 -20.55 -3.74
CA GLU A 205 0.70 -19.71 -4.94
C GLU A 205 0.13 -18.30 -4.73
N ALA A 206 -1.05 -18.18 -4.13
CA ALA A 206 -1.66 -16.90 -3.79
C ALA A 206 -0.80 -16.09 -2.79
N LEU A 207 -0.17 -16.75 -1.82
CA LEU A 207 0.78 -16.09 -0.89
C LEU A 207 1.95 -15.43 -1.62
N GLY A 208 2.35 -15.93 -2.79
CA GLY A 208 3.39 -15.30 -3.61
C GLY A 208 3.04 -13.86 -3.98
N GLU A 209 1.77 -13.55 -4.24
CA GLU A 209 1.31 -12.18 -4.49
C GLU A 209 1.53 -11.28 -3.27
N ASP A 210 1.29 -11.79 -2.06
CA ASP A 210 1.51 -11.04 -0.83
C ASP A 210 2.99 -10.77 -0.56
N ILE A 211 3.88 -11.69 -0.94
CA ILE A 211 5.32 -11.56 -0.74
C ILE A 211 5.94 -10.64 -1.80
N PHE A 212 5.63 -10.87 -3.08
CA PHE A 212 6.43 -10.35 -4.18
C PHE A 212 5.85 -9.15 -4.91
N ARG A 213 4.54 -8.89 -4.82
CA ARG A 213 3.95 -7.69 -5.42
C ARG A 213 4.69 -6.46 -4.91
N TYR A 214 5.01 -5.53 -5.80
CA TYR A 214 5.87 -4.37 -5.51
C TYR A 214 7.26 -4.72 -4.97
N TYR A 215 7.80 -5.91 -5.29
CA TYR A 215 9.11 -6.39 -4.84
C TYR A 215 9.24 -6.50 -3.31
N GLY A 216 8.12 -6.63 -2.58
CA GLY A 216 8.12 -6.67 -1.12
C GLY A 216 8.31 -5.31 -0.44
N LEU A 217 8.15 -4.20 -1.17
CA LEU A 217 8.45 -2.85 -0.66
C LEU A 217 7.30 -2.19 0.15
N GLY A 218 6.10 -2.75 0.11
CA GLY A 218 4.92 -2.23 0.82
C GLY A 218 4.83 -2.74 2.26
N CYS A 219 4.25 -1.94 3.17
CA CYS A 219 3.99 -2.39 4.55
C CYS A 219 3.03 -3.57 4.64
N ARG A 220 2.18 -3.73 3.63
CA ARG A 220 1.24 -4.85 3.48
C ARG A 220 1.90 -6.12 2.93
N ASN A 221 3.13 -6.04 2.38
CA ASN A 221 3.81 -7.23 1.89
C ASN A 221 4.26 -8.14 3.04
N VAL A 222 4.13 -9.46 2.82
CA VAL A 222 4.58 -10.47 3.78
C VAL A 222 6.10 -10.54 3.76
N SER A 223 6.70 -10.28 4.92
CA SER A 223 8.15 -10.27 5.13
C SER A 223 8.62 -11.27 6.20
N LYS A 224 7.68 -11.93 6.89
CA LYS A 224 7.97 -13.04 7.79
C LYS A 224 6.91 -14.14 7.72
N LEU A 225 7.35 -15.38 7.80
CA LEU A 225 6.53 -16.58 7.99
C LEU A 225 6.62 -17.08 9.44
N TYR A 226 5.50 -17.53 9.96
CA TYR A 226 5.45 -18.42 11.11
C TYR A 226 5.05 -19.80 10.61
N VAL A 227 5.86 -20.81 10.90
CA VAL A 227 5.65 -22.20 10.43
C VAL A 227 5.70 -23.18 11.61
N PRO A 228 5.06 -24.36 11.55
CA PRO A 228 5.22 -25.36 12.59
C PRO A 228 6.66 -25.86 12.72
N GLU A 229 7.00 -26.45 13.86
CA GLU A 229 8.27 -27.19 13.96
C GLU A 229 8.40 -28.26 12.87
N ASN A 230 9.60 -28.38 12.31
CA ASN A 230 9.90 -29.34 11.22
C ASN A 230 9.08 -29.13 9.94
N TYR A 231 8.59 -27.91 9.68
CA TYR A 231 7.93 -27.57 8.42
C TYR A 231 8.85 -27.82 7.21
N ASP A 232 8.31 -28.47 6.18
CA ASP A 232 8.98 -28.72 4.90
C ASP A 232 8.66 -27.57 3.92
N PHE A 233 9.70 -26.86 3.48
CA PHE A 233 9.57 -25.73 2.57
C PHE A 233 9.53 -26.13 1.09
N ASP A 234 9.60 -27.42 0.75
CA ASP A 234 9.60 -27.87 -0.66
C ASP A 234 8.36 -27.39 -1.41
N ASP A 235 7.16 -27.58 -0.84
CA ASP A 235 5.91 -27.17 -1.49
C ASP A 235 5.76 -25.64 -1.51
N PHE A 236 6.23 -24.95 -0.47
CA PHE A 236 6.33 -23.50 -0.46
C PHE A 236 7.19 -22.99 -1.63
N PHE A 237 8.40 -23.52 -1.81
CA PHE A 237 9.29 -23.08 -2.88
C PHE A 237 8.76 -23.38 -4.28
N LYS A 238 8.07 -24.52 -4.47
CA LYS A 238 7.38 -24.85 -5.73
C LYS A 238 6.32 -23.81 -6.06
N ALA A 239 5.48 -23.45 -5.08
CA ALA A 239 4.42 -22.46 -5.27
C ALA A 239 4.98 -21.05 -5.57
N MET A 240 6.12 -20.68 -4.97
CA MET A 240 6.75 -19.39 -5.25
C MET A 240 7.34 -19.30 -6.67
N TYR A 241 7.58 -20.42 -7.36
CA TYR A 241 8.37 -20.44 -8.60
C TYR A 241 7.76 -19.62 -9.73
N ASN A 242 6.44 -19.41 -9.75
CA ASN A 242 5.77 -18.51 -10.70
C ASN A 242 6.29 -17.07 -10.64
N TRP A 243 6.87 -16.67 -9.51
CA TRP A 243 7.50 -15.36 -9.32
C TRP A 243 8.98 -15.32 -9.69
N ASN A 244 9.61 -16.44 -10.08
CA ASN A 244 11.01 -16.49 -10.49
C ASN A 244 11.44 -15.38 -11.47
N PRO A 245 10.63 -14.97 -12.47
CA PRO A 245 11.00 -13.90 -13.39
C PRO A 245 11.34 -12.56 -12.71
N ILE A 246 10.96 -12.35 -11.44
CA ILE A 246 11.32 -11.18 -10.65
C ILE A 246 12.84 -10.96 -10.57
N ILE A 247 13.63 -12.03 -10.64
CA ILE A 247 15.10 -11.96 -10.62
C ILE A 247 15.67 -11.25 -11.85
N ASN A 248 14.91 -11.15 -12.95
CA ASN A 248 15.36 -10.43 -14.15
C ASN A 248 15.36 -8.91 -13.97
N GLN A 249 14.80 -8.41 -12.86
CA GLN A 249 14.84 -7.00 -12.52
C GLN A 249 16.14 -6.67 -11.81
N ALA A 250 16.99 -5.87 -12.46
CA ALA A 250 18.37 -5.63 -12.03
C ALA A 250 18.48 -5.17 -10.56
N LYS A 251 17.57 -4.32 -10.10
CA LYS A 251 17.56 -3.89 -8.69
C LYS A 251 17.24 -5.04 -7.73
N TYR A 252 16.31 -5.91 -8.08
CA TYR A 252 15.96 -7.08 -7.27
C TYR A 252 17.12 -8.08 -7.25
N ALA A 253 17.70 -8.40 -8.41
CA ALA A 253 18.87 -9.27 -8.55
C ALA A 253 20.05 -8.80 -7.68
N ASN A 254 20.37 -7.52 -7.74
CA ASN A 254 21.44 -6.94 -6.93
C ASN A 254 21.18 -7.08 -5.42
N ASN A 255 19.93 -6.98 -4.97
CA ASN A 255 19.58 -7.19 -3.56
C ASN A 255 19.67 -8.66 -3.17
N TYR A 256 19.21 -9.57 -4.03
CA TYR A 256 19.35 -11.01 -3.83
C TYR A 256 20.83 -11.41 -3.67
N ASP A 257 21.68 -11.03 -4.63
CA ASP A 257 23.11 -11.36 -4.61
C ASP A 257 23.82 -10.74 -3.39
N TYR A 258 23.51 -9.48 -3.07
CA TYR A 258 24.07 -8.79 -1.91
C TYR A 258 23.69 -9.49 -0.60
N ASN A 259 22.41 -9.75 -0.37
CA ASN A 259 21.93 -10.38 0.86
C ASN A 259 22.45 -11.81 0.98
N LYS A 260 22.46 -12.58 -0.11
CA LYS A 260 23.06 -13.92 -0.15
C LYS A 260 24.53 -13.88 0.27
N ALA A 261 25.33 -12.98 -0.29
CA ALA A 261 26.74 -12.84 0.06
C ALA A 261 26.91 -12.47 1.56
N VAL A 262 26.14 -11.51 2.06
CA VAL A 262 26.19 -11.10 3.48
C VAL A 262 25.90 -12.28 4.41
N TYR A 263 24.87 -13.07 4.11
CA TYR A 263 24.49 -14.18 4.97
C TYR A 263 25.46 -15.36 4.90
N LEU A 264 25.99 -15.69 3.71
CA LEU A 264 27.01 -16.72 3.55
C LEU A 264 28.31 -16.35 4.30
N MET A 265 28.74 -15.08 4.23
CA MET A 265 29.91 -14.60 4.99
C MET A 265 29.69 -14.63 6.51
N SER A 266 28.44 -14.60 6.95
CA SER A 266 28.06 -14.65 8.37
C SER A 266 27.73 -16.08 8.84
N GLU A 267 28.01 -17.10 8.01
CA GLU A 267 27.77 -18.53 8.29
C GLU A 267 26.31 -18.87 8.65
N PHE A 268 25.35 -18.06 8.20
CA PHE A 268 23.93 -18.40 8.36
C PHE A 268 23.57 -19.59 7.47
N LYS A 269 22.75 -20.50 8.00
CA LYS A 269 22.09 -21.53 7.20
C LYS A 269 21.02 -20.86 6.34
N LEU A 270 21.05 -21.12 5.04
CA LEU A 270 20.12 -20.53 4.08
C LEU A 270 19.35 -21.64 3.35
N LEU A 271 18.04 -21.44 3.20
CA LEU A 271 17.24 -22.13 2.21
C LEU A 271 16.94 -21.13 1.09
N GLU A 272 17.16 -21.50 -0.16
CA GLU A 272 16.99 -20.57 -1.29
C GLU A 272 16.70 -21.32 -2.59
N ASN A 273 16.10 -20.61 -3.55
CA ASN A 273 15.69 -21.16 -4.85
C ASN A 273 16.11 -20.29 -6.05
N GLY A 274 17.19 -19.50 -5.89
CA GLY A 274 17.73 -18.66 -6.96
C GLY A 274 17.11 -17.27 -7.09
N PHE A 275 16.02 -16.96 -6.38
CA PHE A 275 15.41 -15.62 -6.35
C PHE A 275 14.76 -15.24 -5.02
N LEU A 276 14.58 -16.19 -4.10
CA LEU A 276 14.12 -15.98 -2.74
C LEU A 276 15.08 -16.68 -1.77
N ILE A 277 15.40 -16.00 -0.67
CA ILE A 277 16.17 -16.53 0.46
C ILE A 277 15.23 -16.63 1.66
N LEU A 278 15.12 -17.81 2.27
CA LEU A 278 14.53 -17.98 3.59
C LEU A 278 15.64 -17.94 4.64
N LYS A 279 15.43 -17.11 5.67
CA LYS A 279 16.35 -16.97 6.79
C LYS A 279 15.56 -17.04 8.10
N GLU A 280 16.01 -17.90 9.01
CA GLU A 280 15.46 -17.93 10.37
C GLU A 280 15.83 -16.61 11.09
N ASP A 281 14.82 -15.86 11.53
CA ASP A 281 15.02 -14.55 12.18
C ASP A 281 13.79 -14.11 13.00
N SER A 282 14.04 -13.56 14.18
CA SER A 282 13.02 -12.98 15.06
C SER A 282 12.48 -11.62 14.57
N GLY A 283 13.21 -10.93 13.70
CA GLY A 283 12.81 -9.63 13.13
C GLY A 283 11.58 -9.72 12.24
N TYR A 284 10.88 -8.60 12.07
CA TYR A 284 9.68 -8.51 11.22
C TYR A 284 9.96 -7.94 9.82
N SER A 285 11.09 -7.27 9.64
CA SER A 285 11.41 -6.57 8.40
C SER A 285 12.53 -7.30 7.69
N SER A 286 12.19 -8.12 6.70
CA SER A 286 13.17 -8.82 5.88
C SER A 286 13.70 -7.91 4.77
N PRO A 287 14.99 -8.02 4.42
CA PRO A 287 15.53 -7.36 3.24
C PRO A 287 14.87 -7.87 1.95
N ILE A 288 14.94 -7.07 0.88
CA ILE A 288 14.46 -7.46 -0.46
C ILE A 288 15.10 -8.80 -0.87
N ALA A 289 14.28 -9.65 -1.50
CA ALA A 289 14.63 -11.03 -1.88
C ALA A 289 14.91 -11.99 -0.71
N THR A 290 14.68 -11.54 0.53
CA THR A 290 14.71 -12.39 1.73
C THR A 290 13.31 -12.42 2.35
N LEU A 291 12.94 -13.57 2.89
CA LEU A 291 11.76 -13.74 3.72
C LEU A 291 12.21 -14.37 5.03
N PHE A 292 11.86 -13.74 6.14
CA PHE A 292 12.18 -14.31 7.44
C PHE A 292 11.23 -15.44 7.78
N TYR A 293 11.67 -16.38 8.59
CA TYR A 293 10.78 -17.36 9.20
C TYR A 293 11.13 -17.63 10.65
N GLU A 294 10.15 -18.11 11.40
CA GLU A 294 10.29 -18.61 12.76
C GLU A 294 9.34 -19.78 12.96
N THR A 295 9.74 -20.76 13.78
CA THR A 295 8.90 -21.91 14.09
C THR A 295 7.96 -21.62 15.27
N TYR A 296 6.78 -22.25 15.28
CA TYR A 296 5.88 -22.24 16.42
C TYR A 296 5.40 -23.65 16.75
N GLU A 297 5.20 -23.92 18.04
CA GLU A 297 4.62 -25.19 18.53
C GLU A 297 3.12 -25.06 18.80
N ASN A 298 2.71 -23.95 19.40
CA ASN A 298 1.36 -23.72 19.91
C ASN A 298 0.70 -22.53 19.20
N PRO A 299 -0.36 -22.75 18.40
CA PRO A 299 -1.07 -21.69 17.70
C PRO A 299 -1.66 -20.61 18.62
N GLU A 300 -2.14 -20.97 19.81
CA GLU A 300 -2.69 -20.03 20.78
C GLU A 300 -1.61 -19.10 21.35
N ALA A 301 -0.41 -19.63 21.64
CA ALA A 301 0.73 -18.85 22.10
C ALA A 301 1.24 -17.90 21.01
N LEU A 302 1.28 -18.35 19.75
CA LEU A 302 1.60 -17.48 18.61
C LEU A 302 0.59 -16.34 18.49
N ARG A 303 -0.71 -16.64 18.64
CA ARG A 303 -1.76 -15.62 18.59
C ARG A 303 -1.59 -14.57 19.71
N GLU A 304 -1.25 -14.99 20.92
CA GLU A 304 -0.96 -14.07 22.03
C GLU A 304 0.29 -13.23 21.74
N HIS A 305 1.34 -13.83 21.20
CA HIS A 305 2.55 -13.12 20.78
C HIS A 305 2.24 -12.02 19.74
N LEU A 306 1.52 -12.38 18.66
CA LEU A 306 1.17 -11.43 17.60
C LEU A 306 0.23 -10.32 18.08
N TYR A 307 -0.67 -10.63 19.02
CA TYR A 307 -1.49 -9.61 19.66
C TYR A 307 -0.64 -8.57 20.41
N ASN A 308 0.35 -9.02 21.17
CA ASN A 308 1.27 -8.16 21.91
C ASN A 308 2.18 -7.33 20.97
N GLU A 309 2.48 -7.83 19.78
CA GLU A 309 3.30 -7.15 18.76
C GLU A 309 2.48 -6.38 17.71
N SER A 310 1.15 -6.25 17.89
CA SER A 310 0.23 -5.64 16.93
C SER A 310 0.65 -4.27 16.39
N GLN A 311 1.29 -3.43 17.21
CA GLN A 311 1.78 -2.11 16.80
C GLN A 311 2.89 -2.15 15.73
N ARG A 312 3.48 -3.33 15.47
CA ARG A 312 4.51 -3.55 14.44
C ARG A 312 3.95 -4.26 13.21
N LEU A 313 2.69 -4.70 13.27
CA LEU A 313 2.05 -5.55 12.28
C LEU A 313 0.99 -4.78 11.48
N GLN A 314 1.04 -4.94 10.16
CA GLN A 314 0.04 -4.35 9.26
C GLN A 314 -1.02 -5.37 8.84
N CYS A 315 -0.60 -6.59 8.49
CA CYS A 315 -1.50 -7.70 8.22
C CYS A 315 -0.98 -8.98 8.88
N ILE A 316 -1.90 -9.82 9.32
CA ILE A 316 -1.64 -11.23 9.65
C ILE A 316 -2.34 -12.05 8.57
N VAL A 317 -1.57 -12.76 7.76
CA VAL A 317 -2.06 -13.58 6.66
C VAL A 317 -2.15 -15.03 7.09
N LYS A 318 -3.28 -15.70 6.85
CA LYS A 318 -3.40 -17.13 7.15
C LYS A 318 -4.57 -17.77 6.42
N LYS A 319 -4.59 -19.11 6.50
CA LYS A 319 -5.77 -19.92 6.18
C LYS A 319 -6.91 -19.58 7.15
N ASP A 320 -8.13 -19.48 6.62
CA ASP A 320 -9.35 -19.17 7.38
C ASP A 320 -9.19 -17.94 8.31
N PRO A 321 -9.01 -16.73 7.74
CA PRO A 321 -8.73 -15.53 8.51
C PRO A 321 -9.92 -15.11 9.38
N ALA A 322 -9.63 -14.62 10.59
CA ALA A 322 -10.58 -13.89 11.43
C ALA A 322 -10.87 -12.48 10.83
N PRO A 323 -11.85 -11.72 11.35
CA PRO A 323 -12.26 -10.43 10.76
C PRO A 323 -11.15 -9.38 10.59
N ASN A 324 -10.09 -9.41 11.40
CA ASN A 324 -8.95 -8.48 11.32
C ASN A 324 -7.69 -9.12 10.72
N GLU A 325 -7.84 -10.29 10.10
CA GLU A 325 -6.78 -11.05 9.44
C GLU A 325 -7.08 -11.11 7.93
N VAL A 326 -6.08 -11.48 7.13
CA VAL A 326 -6.18 -11.45 5.67
C VAL A 326 -5.95 -12.86 5.11
N GLY A 327 -6.70 -13.24 4.09
CA GLY A 327 -6.47 -14.49 3.35
C GLY A 327 -5.28 -14.37 2.40
N PHE A 328 -4.73 -15.50 1.98
CA PHE A 328 -3.63 -15.52 1.00
C PHE A 328 -3.99 -14.82 -0.32
N GLY A 329 -3.09 -13.99 -0.83
CA GLY A 329 -3.22 -13.22 -2.07
C GLY A 329 -4.05 -11.93 -1.99
N HIS A 330 -4.40 -11.49 -0.78
CA HIS A 330 -5.30 -10.34 -0.57
C HIS A 330 -4.65 -9.14 0.12
N THR A 331 -3.39 -9.21 0.56
CA THR A 331 -2.76 -8.10 1.30
C THR A 331 -2.65 -6.80 0.49
N GLN A 332 -2.51 -6.90 -0.83
CA GLN A 332 -2.39 -5.76 -1.74
C GLN A 332 -3.72 -5.31 -2.33
N LYS A 333 -4.84 -5.82 -1.80
CA LYS A 333 -6.21 -5.50 -2.22
C LYS A 333 -7.05 -4.98 -1.06
N PRO A 334 -6.57 -3.96 -0.31
CA PRO A 334 -7.28 -3.48 0.88
C PRO A 334 -8.62 -2.85 0.50
N GLN A 335 -9.61 -3.04 1.36
CA GLN A 335 -10.86 -2.30 1.31
C GLN A 335 -10.65 -0.86 1.79
N LEU A 336 -11.62 0.02 1.51
CA LEU A 336 -11.54 1.43 1.91
C LEU A 336 -11.54 1.62 3.43
N TRP A 337 -12.14 0.70 4.19
CA TRP A 337 -12.15 0.69 5.66
C TRP A 337 -10.95 -0.06 6.28
N ASP A 338 -10.04 -0.62 5.47
CA ASP A 338 -8.83 -1.27 5.96
C ASP A 338 -7.73 -0.22 6.19
N TYR A 339 -7.87 0.54 7.27
CA TYR A 339 -6.96 1.64 7.57
C TYR A 339 -5.51 1.20 7.82
N ALA A 340 -4.57 2.00 7.34
CA ALA A 340 -3.16 1.82 7.68
C ALA A 340 -2.94 2.04 9.18
N ASP A 341 -2.08 1.22 9.77
CA ASP A 341 -1.78 1.22 11.21
C ASP A 341 -2.99 1.00 12.15
N ASP A 342 -4.13 0.51 11.64
CA ASP A 342 -5.40 0.39 12.40
C ASP A 342 -5.90 1.73 12.96
N VAL A 343 -5.49 2.84 12.36
CA VAL A 343 -5.90 4.19 12.75
C VAL A 343 -6.96 4.69 11.78
N ASP A 344 -8.20 4.81 12.26
CA ASP A 344 -9.34 5.32 11.47
C ASP A 344 -9.12 6.79 11.07
N THR A 345 -8.75 6.99 9.81
CA THR A 345 -8.49 8.31 9.24
C THR A 345 -9.76 9.16 9.19
N MET A 346 -10.92 8.57 8.91
CA MET A 346 -12.18 9.32 8.85
C MET A 346 -12.58 9.80 10.25
N GLU A 347 -12.49 8.93 11.26
CA GLU A 347 -12.77 9.31 12.66
C GLU A 347 -11.84 10.44 13.12
N PHE A 348 -10.55 10.40 12.76
CA PHE A 348 -9.62 11.49 13.03
C PHE A 348 -10.06 12.80 12.36
N LEU A 349 -10.44 12.77 11.08
CA LEU A 349 -10.84 13.95 10.32
C LEU A 349 -12.14 14.59 10.84
N LEU A 350 -13.06 13.81 11.39
CA LEU A 350 -14.31 14.35 11.94
C LEU A 350 -14.14 15.03 13.30
N LYS A 351 -12.99 14.84 13.96
CA LYS A 351 -12.69 15.42 15.27
C LYS A 351 -11.90 16.74 15.20
N ILE A 352 -11.40 17.15 14.02
CA ILE A 352 -10.51 18.31 13.86
C ILE A 352 -11.22 19.62 13.52
#